data_AF-A0A835YR37-F1
#
_entry.id   AF-A0A835YR37-F1
#
_cell.length_a   1.000
_cell.length_b   1.000
_cell.length_c   1.000
_cell.angle_alpha   90.00
_cell.angle_beta   90.00
_cell.angle_gamma   90.00
#
_symmetry.space_group_name_H-M   'P 1'
#
loop_
_entity.id
_entity.type
_entity.pdbx_description
1 polymer ?
#
loop_
_entity_poly.entity_id
_entity_poly.type
_entity_poly.pdbx_seq_one_letter_code
_entity_poly.pdbx_strand_id
1 'polypeptide(L)'
;MVTALEEGGLREAADAVYADATARGALPDSVLDSDWEFDVSALPPAVARLKVRAVLRGVLAAARSSGGGGAAPAAEDLVFVCGTGVQRSVRGAHERRFDMRSYLSAVLATEYTPPLAAHTPPMQAGCIAVPRERVAAWIAAHIDGPHVGSGGAAAAPAAAAAPSGPAATAAASRAVVRLCCAAAGAKLEGTPRCVDARACVPRGQGTKGTTVPASAAALLLSNQLTAERALADEPDFETELPPLVTKALARYVPLVSFAGDYYLFEMKSAVENPENWSVLQEQVKMPATGRVAAVSRMERDFYGPMRSLASALDDFGGEDLVAATVKLEAAMAALAVETAGRSQRGGGTTAAQEQRARQLWEDGRSALNSYASSLNRIWQQGGGRGDVLAAVAAEPAGDASSARRRYIAYKKELAKCQQGGLGVNVCQNLLERYTAGGGAP
;
A
#
# COMPACT_ATOMS: atom_id res chain seq x y z
N MET A 1 -22.77 2.43 -20.40
CA MET A 1 -24.04 1.78 -19.97
C MET A 1 -24.38 2.14 -18.54
N VAL A 2 -23.59 1.75 -17.53
CA VAL A 2 -23.79 2.09 -16.10
C VAL A 2 -24.11 3.57 -15.87
N THR A 3 -23.32 4.49 -16.43
CA THR A 3 -23.55 5.94 -16.30
C THR A 3 -24.94 6.36 -16.77
N ALA A 4 -25.38 5.86 -17.93
CA ALA A 4 -26.68 6.21 -18.50
C ALA A 4 -27.85 5.66 -17.66
N LEU A 5 -27.69 4.49 -17.03
CA LEU A 5 -28.68 3.91 -16.13
C LEU A 5 -28.81 4.72 -14.83
N GLU A 6 -27.69 5.14 -14.25
CA GLU A 6 -27.68 6.00 -13.06
C GLU A 6 -28.27 7.39 -13.34
N GLU A 7 -27.93 8.01 -14.48
CA GLU A 7 -28.52 9.29 -14.91
C GLU A 7 -30.02 9.18 -15.20
N GLY A 8 -30.48 8.01 -15.68
CA GLY A 8 -31.89 7.71 -15.89
C GLY A 8 -32.66 7.30 -14.62
N GLY A 9 -32.02 7.27 -13.44
CA GLY A 9 -32.65 6.85 -12.19
C GLY A 9 -32.91 5.34 -12.08
N LEU A 10 -32.42 4.54 -13.01
CA LEU A 10 -32.61 3.08 -13.07
C LEU A 10 -31.55 2.36 -12.20
N ARG A 11 -31.57 2.65 -10.90
CA ARG A 11 -30.54 2.19 -9.94
C ARG A 11 -30.43 0.67 -9.85
N GLU A 12 -31.56 -0.04 -9.81
CA GLU A 12 -31.55 -1.52 -9.73
C GLU A 12 -30.96 -2.16 -10.99
N ALA A 13 -31.27 -1.61 -12.16
CA ALA A 13 -30.67 -2.08 -13.42
C ALA A 13 -29.16 -1.80 -13.45
N ALA A 14 -28.73 -0.64 -12.95
CA ALA A 14 -27.31 -0.32 -12.82
C ALA A 14 -26.58 -1.30 -11.89
N ASP A 15 -27.19 -1.62 -10.74
CA ASP A 15 -26.67 -2.61 -9.79
C ASP A 15 -26.56 -4.01 -10.40
N ALA A 16 -27.59 -4.45 -11.15
CA ALA A 16 -27.58 -5.75 -11.81
C ALA A 16 -26.47 -5.84 -12.87
N VAL A 17 -26.28 -4.78 -13.66
CA VAL A 17 -25.19 -4.69 -14.64
C VAL A 17 -23.83 -4.71 -13.96
N TYR A 18 -23.67 -4.01 -12.84
CA TYR A 18 -22.44 -4.03 -12.06
C TYR A 18 -22.15 -5.43 -11.51
N ALA A 19 -23.14 -6.10 -10.92
CA ALA A 19 -22.99 -7.45 -10.40
C ALA A 19 -22.61 -8.47 -11.49
N ASP A 20 -23.25 -8.44 -12.66
CA ASP A 20 -22.89 -9.28 -13.81
C ASP A 20 -21.45 -8.99 -14.29
N ALA A 21 -21.05 -7.72 -14.36
CA ALA A 21 -19.69 -7.34 -14.75
C ALA A 21 -18.64 -7.83 -13.74
N THR A 22 -18.92 -7.75 -12.43
CA THR A 22 -18.05 -8.30 -11.39
C THR A 22 -17.97 -9.83 -11.48
N ALA A 23 -19.10 -10.52 -11.64
CA ALA A 23 -19.14 -12.00 -11.76
C ALA A 23 -18.35 -12.52 -12.97
N ARG A 24 -18.26 -11.73 -14.05
CA ARG A 24 -17.46 -12.04 -15.24
C ARG A 24 -15.98 -11.63 -15.13
N GLY A 25 -15.56 -11.05 -14.00
CA GLY A 25 -14.21 -10.50 -13.83
C GLY A 25 -13.91 -9.30 -14.74
N ALA A 26 -14.95 -8.65 -15.29
CA ALA A 26 -14.80 -7.48 -16.15
C ALA A 26 -14.49 -6.20 -15.35
N LEU A 27 -14.77 -6.21 -14.05
CA LEU A 27 -14.38 -5.17 -13.10
C LEU A 27 -13.24 -5.69 -12.21
N PRO A 28 -12.25 -4.84 -11.89
CA PRO A 28 -11.15 -5.24 -11.02
C PRO A 28 -11.69 -5.59 -9.64
N ASP A 29 -11.38 -6.82 -9.22
CA ASP A 29 -11.53 -7.24 -7.84
C ASP A 29 -10.59 -6.38 -6.99
N SER A 30 -11.10 -5.81 -5.91
CA SER A 30 -10.47 -4.65 -5.26
C SER A 30 -10.33 -4.75 -3.78
N VAL A 31 -10.49 -5.96 -3.25
CA VAL A 31 -10.09 -6.23 -1.88
C VAL A 31 -8.58 -6.05 -1.85
N LEU A 32 -8.13 -5.03 -1.14
CA LEU A 32 -6.71 -4.71 -0.99
C LEU A 32 -6.13 -5.58 0.15
N ASP A 33 -5.41 -4.96 1.07
CA ASP A 33 -4.67 -5.67 2.12
C ASP A 33 -5.61 -6.11 3.26
N SER A 34 -6.82 -5.54 3.35
CA SER A 34 -7.90 -5.98 4.26
C SER A 34 -9.26 -6.10 3.57
N ASP A 35 -10.18 -6.85 4.19
CA ASP A 35 -11.59 -6.98 3.77
C ASP A 35 -12.39 -5.66 3.88
N TRP A 36 -11.79 -4.62 4.48
CA TRP A 36 -12.38 -3.30 4.68
C TRP A 36 -11.77 -2.21 3.78
N GLU A 37 -10.80 -2.58 2.93
CA GLU A 37 -10.13 -1.69 2.01
C GLU A 37 -10.52 -1.98 0.55
N PHE A 38 -11.10 -0.99 -0.12
CA PHE A 38 -11.62 -1.13 -1.47
C PHE A 38 -11.03 -0.11 -2.43
N ASP A 39 -10.36 -0.59 -3.49
CA ASP A 39 -9.84 0.28 -4.55
C ASP A 39 -10.94 0.73 -5.53
N VAL A 40 -11.14 2.04 -5.63
CA VAL A 40 -12.05 2.71 -6.58
C VAL A 40 -11.31 3.71 -7.48
N SER A 41 -9.98 3.77 -7.40
CA SER A 41 -9.14 4.80 -8.01
C SER A 41 -9.13 4.76 -9.55
N ALA A 42 -9.28 3.57 -10.13
CA ALA A 42 -9.32 3.35 -11.57
C ALA A 42 -10.75 3.36 -12.14
N LEU A 43 -11.78 3.56 -11.30
CA LEU A 43 -13.17 3.44 -11.73
C LEU A 43 -13.77 4.78 -12.16
N PRO A 44 -14.61 4.79 -13.21
CA PRO A 44 -15.46 5.93 -13.49
C PRO A 44 -16.39 6.25 -12.31
N PRO A 45 -16.79 7.52 -12.08
CA PRO A 45 -17.54 7.92 -10.88
C PRO A 45 -18.81 7.10 -10.65
N ALA A 46 -19.59 6.86 -11.71
CA ALA A 46 -20.80 6.05 -11.62
C ALA A 46 -20.51 4.61 -11.19
N VAL A 47 -19.41 4.01 -11.67
CA VAL A 47 -19.00 2.64 -11.31
C VAL A 47 -18.45 2.61 -9.88
N ALA A 48 -17.67 3.61 -9.46
CA ALA A 48 -17.19 3.76 -8.09
C ALA A 48 -18.35 3.88 -7.09
N ARG A 49 -19.40 4.65 -7.42
CA ARG A 49 -20.62 4.76 -6.62
C ARG A 49 -21.36 3.42 -6.50
N LEU A 50 -21.54 2.69 -7.60
CA LEU A 50 -22.15 1.35 -7.56
C LEU A 50 -21.34 0.38 -6.70
N LYS A 51 -20.01 0.47 -6.78
CA LYS A 51 -19.11 -0.33 -5.96
C LYS A 51 -19.26 -0.05 -4.48
N VAL A 52 -19.28 1.21 -4.06
CA VAL A 52 -19.57 1.60 -2.67
C VAL A 52 -20.89 0.98 -2.20
N ARG A 53 -21.94 1.04 -3.04
CA ARG A 53 -23.25 0.44 -2.73
C ARG A 53 -23.18 -1.08 -2.59
N ALA A 54 -22.47 -1.75 -3.50
CA ALA A 54 -22.27 -3.20 -3.45
C ALA A 54 -21.52 -3.64 -2.19
N VAL A 55 -20.44 -2.92 -1.83
CA VAL A 55 -19.67 -3.14 -0.60
C VAL A 55 -20.54 -3.02 0.65
N LEU A 56 -21.28 -1.90 0.78
CA LEU A 56 -22.16 -1.68 1.94
C LEU A 56 -23.28 -2.73 2.04
N ARG A 57 -23.81 -3.21 0.91
CA ARG A 57 -24.76 -4.34 0.89
C ARG A 57 -24.12 -5.64 1.36
N GLY A 58 -22.87 -5.91 0.95
CA GLY A 58 -22.09 -7.06 1.42
C GLY A 58 -21.88 -7.02 2.92
N VAL A 59 -21.45 -5.87 3.45
CA VAL A 59 -21.30 -5.63 4.90
C VAL A 59 -22.62 -5.88 5.65
N LEU A 60 -23.73 -5.36 5.15
CA LEU A 60 -25.05 -5.55 5.76
C LEU A 60 -25.52 -7.02 5.70
N ALA A 61 -25.26 -7.72 4.59
CA ALA A 61 -25.58 -9.14 4.45
C ALA A 61 -24.77 -10.01 5.41
N ALA A 62 -23.48 -9.72 5.57
CA ALA A 62 -22.60 -10.39 6.53
C ALA A 62 -23.06 -10.14 7.98
N ALA A 63 -23.45 -8.91 8.31
CA ALA A 63 -23.99 -8.56 9.62
C ALA A 63 -25.32 -9.27 9.93
N ARG A 64 -26.20 -9.44 8.93
CA ARG A 64 -27.44 -10.22 9.10
C ARG A 64 -27.18 -11.72 9.28
N SER A 65 -26.20 -12.25 8.55
CA SER A 65 -25.85 -13.68 8.58
C SER A 65 -25.17 -14.09 9.89
N SER A 66 -24.54 -13.14 10.59
CA SER A 66 -23.96 -13.34 11.92
C SER A 66 -25.00 -13.24 13.06
N GLY A 67 -26.29 -13.09 12.74
CA GLY A 67 -27.39 -12.86 13.67
C GLY A 67 -27.59 -13.98 14.71
N GLY A 68 -27.22 -13.68 15.96
CA GLY A 68 -27.50 -14.52 17.12
C GLY A 68 -26.71 -14.12 18.37
N GLY A 69 -26.67 -12.84 18.74
CA GLY A 69 -26.06 -12.38 20.00
C GLY A 69 -24.52 -12.30 20.03
N GLY A 70 -23.84 -12.66 18.93
CA GLY A 70 -22.41 -12.39 18.75
C GLY A 70 -22.17 -10.92 18.44
N ALA A 71 -21.15 -10.33 19.06
CA ALA A 71 -20.69 -8.98 18.75
C ALA A 71 -20.60 -8.79 17.22
N ALA A 72 -21.09 -7.65 16.71
CA ALA A 72 -20.91 -7.28 15.32
C ALA A 72 -19.44 -7.56 14.92
N PRO A 73 -19.18 -8.15 13.72
CA PRO A 73 -17.82 -8.47 13.29
C PRO A 73 -16.94 -7.26 13.58
N ALA A 74 -15.78 -7.47 14.22
CA ALA A 74 -14.92 -6.40 14.73
C ALA A 74 -14.62 -5.42 13.59
N ALA A 75 -15.44 -4.37 13.51
CA ALA A 75 -15.47 -3.52 12.34
C ALA A 75 -14.22 -2.67 12.37
N GLU A 76 -13.39 -2.80 11.34
CA GLU A 76 -12.36 -1.83 11.05
C GLU A 76 -13.00 -0.60 10.37
N ASP A 77 -12.20 0.44 10.16
CA ASP A 77 -12.65 1.56 9.35
C ASP A 77 -12.84 1.09 7.90
N LEU A 78 -13.96 1.46 7.29
CA LEU A 78 -14.22 1.13 5.89
C LEU A 78 -13.52 2.16 5.00
N VAL A 79 -12.49 1.72 4.28
CA VAL A 79 -11.60 2.60 3.51
C VAL A 79 -11.81 2.41 2.01
N PHE A 80 -11.94 3.52 1.29
CA PHE A 80 -12.00 3.53 -0.17
C PHE A 80 -10.78 4.27 -0.74
N VAL A 81 -9.95 3.57 -1.51
CA VAL A 81 -8.81 4.16 -2.21
C VAL A 81 -9.30 4.85 -3.48
N CYS A 82 -9.39 6.17 -3.43
CA CYS A 82 -9.99 7.03 -4.46
C CYS A 82 -8.99 7.43 -5.55
N GLY A 83 -7.70 7.30 -5.29
CA GLY A 83 -6.63 7.81 -6.16
C GLY A 83 -6.69 9.33 -6.36
N THR A 84 -5.77 9.84 -7.19
CA THR A 84 -5.71 11.27 -7.57
C THR A 84 -6.06 11.44 -9.05
N GLY A 85 -7.10 10.72 -9.51
CA GLY A 85 -7.43 10.60 -10.93
C GLY A 85 -7.68 11.95 -11.62
N VAL A 86 -7.11 12.13 -12.80
CA VAL A 86 -7.40 13.27 -13.67
C VAL A 86 -8.26 12.76 -14.82
N GLN A 87 -9.55 13.12 -14.84
CA GLN A 87 -10.44 12.72 -15.92
C GLN A 87 -10.20 13.64 -17.12
N ARG A 88 -9.53 13.13 -18.15
CA ARG A 88 -9.35 13.87 -19.40
C ARG A 88 -10.63 13.83 -20.23
N SER A 89 -11.17 15.00 -20.53
CA SER A 89 -12.30 15.14 -21.46
C SER A 89 -11.89 14.66 -22.86
N VAL A 90 -12.67 13.75 -23.44
CA VAL A 90 -12.47 13.20 -24.79
C VAL A 90 -12.60 14.27 -25.89
N ARG A 91 -13.15 15.45 -25.58
CA ARG A 91 -13.39 16.53 -26.56
C ARG A 91 -12.49 17.78 -26.43
N GLY A 92 -11.37 17.68 -25.72
CA GLY A 92 -10.30 18.68 -25.78
C GLY A 92 -10.54 19.99 -25.01
N ALA A 93 -9.42 20.68 -24.77
CA ALA A 93 -9.19 21.99 -24.13
C ALA A 93 -9.34 22.12 -22.59
N HIS A 94 -10.23 21.39 -21.90
CA HIS A 94 -10.36 21.54 -20.44
C HIS A 94 -10.16 20.24 -19.68
N GLU A 95 -9.00 20.13 -19.03
CA GLU A 95 -8.71 19.12 -18.02
C GLU A 95 -9.48 19.48 -16.75
N ARG A 96 -10.70 18.93 -16.59
CA ARG A 96 -11.40 19.01 -15.30
C ARG A 96 -10.85 17.92 -14.40
N ARG A 97 -10.10 18.34 -13.38
CA ARG A 97 -9.73 17.43 -12.28
C ARG A 97 -11.00 17.00 -11.58
N PHE A 98 -11.27 15.72 -11.61
CA PHE A 98 -12.38 15.12 -10.90
C PHE A 98 -11.85 14.59 -9.57
N ASP A 99 -12.31 15.16 -8.46
CA ASP A 99 -11.92 14.68 -7.13
C ASP A 99 -12.87 13.56 -6.69
N MET A 100 -12.46 12.31 -6.95
CA MET A 100 -13.22 11.11 -6.56
C MET A 100 -13.51 11.09 -5.06
N ARG A 101 -12.61 11.63 -4.25
CA ARG A 101 -12.70 11.64 -2.79
C ARG A 101 -13.86 12.54 -2.32
N SER A 102 -13.93 13.75 -2.87
CA SER A 102 -15.04 14.70 -2.63
C SER A 102 -16.36 14.14 -3.14
N TYR A 103 -16.35 13.50 -4.32
CA TYR A 103 -17.53 12.87 -4.90
C TYR A 103 -18.09 11.75 -4.01
N LEU A 104 -17.26 10.79 -3.61
CA LEU A 104 -17.70 9.66 -2.79
C LEU A 104 -18.09 10.08 -1.37
N SER A 105 -17.42 11.09 -0.80
CA SER A 105 -17.84 11.68 0.48
C SER A 105 -19.25 12.26 0.40
N ALA A 106 -19.58 12.94 -0.70
CA ALA A 106 -20.93 13.47 -0.92
C ALA A 106 -21.96 12.34 -1.12
N VAL A 107 -21.63 11.31 -1.89
CA VAL A 107 -22.47 10.12 -2.08
C VAL A 107 -22.80 9.45 -0.74
N LEU A 108 -21.78 9.19 0.08
CA LEU A 108 -21.94 8.55 1.39
C LEU A 108 -22.78 9.40 2.37
N ALA A 109 -22.64 10.72 2.30
CA ALA A 109 -23.39 11.64 3.15
C ALA A 109 -24.86 11.84 2.71
N THR A 110 -25.17 11.72 1.42
CA THR A 110 -26.49 12.10 0.88
C THR A 110 -27.40 10.92 0.51
N GLU A 111 -26.84 9.75 0.21
CA GLU A 111 -27.62 8.62 -0.29
C GLU A 111 -27.96 7.56 0.75
N TYR A 112 -27.34 7.62 1.92
CA TYR A 112 -27.49 6.62 2.97
C TYR A 112 -28.16 7.25 4.20
N THR A 113 -29.01 6.47 4.88
CA THR A 113 -29.73 6.90 6.08
C THR A 113 -29.56 5.86 7.18
N PRO A 114 -28.85 6.15 8.29
CA PRO A 114 -28.21 7.43 8.59
C PRO A 114 -27.05 7.78 7.64
N PRO A 115 -26.71 9.07 7.47
CA PRO A 115 -25.56 9.49 6.65
C PRO A 115 -24.25 8.85 7.11
N LEU A 116 -23.46 8.37 6.15
CA LEU A 116 -22.12 7.83 6.41
C LEU A 116 -21.08 8.94 6.22
N ALA A 117 -20.76 9.66 7.29
CA ALA A 117 -19.73 10.69 7.25
C ALA A 117 -18.34 10.06 7.06
N ALA A 118 -17.70 10.37 5.93
CA ALA A 118 -16.34 9.95 5.62
C ALA A 118 -15.32 11.06 5.96
N HIS A 119 -14.09 10.67 6.27
CA HIS A 119 -12.97 11.59 6.49
C HIS A 119 -11.74 11.15 5.67
N THR A 120 -10.79 12.06 5.43
CA THR A 120 -9.50 11.73 4.82
C THR A 120 -8.47 11.48 5.93
N PRO A 121 -7.86 10.28 6.00
CA PRO A 121 -6.79 10.02 6.96
C PRO A 121 -5.58 10.92 6.69
N PRO A 122 -4.90 11.46 7.73
CA PRO A 122 -3.84 12.46 7.59
C PRO A 122 -2.60 11.99 6.80
N MET A 123 -2.42 10.68 6.60
CA MET A 123 -1.31 10.09 5.83
C MET A 123 -1.75 9.42 4.52
N GLN A 124 -3.05 9.42 4.21
CA GLN A 124 -3.61 8.74 3.04
C GLN A 124 -4.47 9.71 2.22
N ALA A 125 -3.83 10.73 1.64
CA ALA A 125 -4.51 11.78 0.88
C ALA A 125 -5.32 11.24 -0.33
N GLY A 126 -5.02 10.02 -0.80
CA GLY A 126 -5.75 9.32 -1.86
C GLY A 126 -6.93 8.49 -1.38
N CYS A 127 -7.30 8.53 -0.10
CA CYS A 127 -8.32 7.66 0.49
C CYS A 127 -9.44 8.47 1.19
N ILE A 128 -10.60 7.83 1.34
CA ILE A 128 -11.59 8.20 2.36
C ILE A 128 -11.81 7.01 3.29
N ALA A 129 -12.06 7.30 4.57
CA ALA A 129 -12.39 6.32 5.57
C ALA A 129 -13.74 6.67 6.22
N VAL A 130 -14.62 5.69 6.32
CA VAL A 130 -15.83 5.75 7.14
C VAL A 130 -15.50 5.10 8.48
N PRO A 131 -15.49 5.85 9.59
CA PRO A 131 -15.12 5.31 10.89
C PRO A 131 -16.00 4.12 11.27
N ARG A 132 -15.40 3.09 11.88
CA ARG A 132 -16.08 1.86 12.27
C ARG A 132 -17.36 2.09 13.07
N GLU A 133 -17.39 3.10 13.96
CA GLU A 133 -18.55 3.42 14.78
C GLU A 133 -19.72 3.95 13.94
N ARG A 134 -19.43 4.60 12.81
CA ARG A 134 -20.44 5.07 11.86
C ARG A 134 -21.00 3.91 11.04
N VAL A 135 -20.13 3.01 10.60
CA VAL A 135 -20.55 1.78 9.91
C VAL A 135 -21.42 0.93 10.84
N ALA A 136 -21.01 0.73 12.09
CA ALA A 136 -21.78 -0.02 13.10
C ALA A 136 -23.15 0.62 13.38
N ALA A 137 -23.21 1.94 13.57
CA ALA A 137 -24.48 2.65 13.76
C ALA A 137 -25.41 2.54 12.54
N TRP A 138 -24.84 2.61 11.33
CA TRP A 138 -25.58 2.42 10.08
C TRP A 138 -26.13 1.00 9.95
N ILE A 139 -25.33 -0.02 10.26
CA ILE A 139 -25.77 -1.43 10.28
C ILE A 139 -26.92 -1.61 11.26
N ALA A 140 -26.77 -1.15 12.52
CA ALA A 140 -27.80 -1.26 13.55
C ALA A 140 -29.12 -0.63 13.08
N ALA A 141 -29.09 0.55 12.48
CA ALA A 141 -30.29 1.20 11.95
C ALA A 141 -31.01 0.40 10.83
N HIS A 142 -30.29 -0.41 10.06
CA HIS A 142 -30.85 -1.22 8.96
C HIS A 142 -31.24 -2.65 9.37
N ILE A 143 -30.79 -3.10 10.55
CA ILE A 143 -31.18 -4.38 11.14
C ILE A 143 -32.35 -4.19 12.11
N ASP A 144 -32.25 -3.20 13.01
CA ASP A 144 -33.22 -2.97 14.08
C ASP A 144 -34.35 -2.01 13.67
N GLY A 145 -34.18 -1.27 12.58
CA GLY A 145 -35.19 -0.34 12.08
C GLY A 145 -36.45 -1.09 11.62
N PRO A 146 -37.67 -0.55 11.88
CA PRO A 146 -38.88 -1.13 11.31
C PRO A 146 -38.71 -1.17 9.80
N HIS A 147 -38.94 -2.31 9.17
CA HIS A 147 -39.00 -2.45 7.72
C HIS A 147 -40.14 -1.57 7.17
N VAL A 148 -39.91 -0.27 7.06
CA VAL A 148 -40.77 0.65 6.33
C VAL A 148 -40.60 0.23 4.87
N GLY A 149 -41.61 -0.47 4.34
CA GLY A 149 -41.62 -0.96 2.97
C GLY A 149 -41.16 0.13 2.01
N SER A 150 -40.13 -0.19 1.21
CA SER A 150 -39.55 0.69 0.21
C SER A 150 -40.60 1.10 -0.82
N GLY A 151 -41.24 2.25 -0.60
CA GLY A 151 -42.21 2.84 -1.50
C GLY A 151 -42.27 4.34 -1.29
N GLY A 152 -41.61 5.10 -2.17
CA GLY A 152 -41.78 6.55 -2.27
C GLY A 152 -40.49 7.34 -2.18
N ALA A 153 -40.11 7.96 -3.29
CA ALA A 153 -39.08 8.99 -3.34
C ALA A 153 -39.37 10.08 -2.30
N ALA A 154 -38.44 10.28 -1.36
CA ALA A 154 -38.51 11.37 -0.41
C ALA A 154 -38.36 12.71 -1.14
N ALA A 155 -39.46 13.47 -1.20
CA ALA A 155 -39.44 14.87 -1.59
C ALA A 155 -38.59 15.65 -0.56
N ALA A 156 -37.68 16.46 -1.08
CA ALA A 156 -36.85 17.37 -0.29
C ALA A 156 -37.73 18.34 0.53
N PRO A 157 -37.37 18.68 1.78
CA PRO A 157 -38.10 19.68 2.52
C PRO A 157 -37.84 21.07 1.94
N ALA A 158 -38.94 21.74 1.62
CA ALA A 158 -39.00 23.11 1.13
C ALA A 158 -38.38 24.09 2.12
N ALA A 159 -37.77 25.12 1.55
CA ALA A 159 -37.20 26.28 2.23
C ALA A 159 -38.19 26.89 3.24
N ALA A 160 -37.78 26.96 4.51
CA ALA A 160 -38.45 27.74 5.53
C ALA A 160 -37.95 29.19 5.47
N ALA A 161 -38.94 30.08 5.37
CA ALA A 161 -38.81 31.51 5.22
C ALA A 161 -38.09 32.21 6.39
N ALA A 162 -37.36 33.26 6.05
CA ALA A 162 -36.90 34.28 6.98
C ALA A 162 -38.08 35.04 7.61
N PRO A 163 -37.88 35.62 8.81
CA PRO A 163 -38.43 36.93 9.09
C PRO A 163 -37.35 37.93 9.48
N SER A 164 -37.44 39.09 8.83
CA SER A 164 -36.80 40.36 9.10
C SER A 164 -37.30 41.02 10.39
N GLY A 165 -36.41 41.63 11.17
CA GLY A 165 -36.76 42.75 12.08
C GLY A 165 -35.76 42.99 13.23
N PRO A 166 -35.52 44.25 13.67
CA PRO A 166 -34.18 44.71 14.04
C PRO A 166 -33.98 45.17 15.51
N ALA A 167 -32.69 45.35 15.85
CA ALA A 167 -32.10 46.28 16.83
C ALA A 167 -31.88 45.88 18.31
N ALA A 168 -30.66 46.27 18.76
CA ALA A 168 -30.11 46.37 20.12
C ALA A 168 -29.72 45.04 20.80
N THR A 169 -28.48 44.80 21.25
CA THR A 169 -27.51 45.68 21.91
C THR A 169 -26.05 45.28 21.68
N ALA A 170 -25.20 46.29 21.54
CA ALA A 170 -23.74 46.20 21.57
C ALA A 170 -23.20 46.10 23.00
N ALA A 171 -22.31 45.13 23.24
CA ALA A 171 -21.21 45.07 24.22
C ALA A 171 -20.62 43.65 24.11
N ALA A 172 -19.36 43.35 23.82
CA ALA A 172 -18.13 44.07 24.08
C ALA A 172 -17.12 43.85 22.94
N SER A 173 -16.42 44.93 22.59
CA SER A 173 -15.30 44.95 21.67
C SER A 173 -13.97 44.85 22.44
N ARG A 174 -12.94 44.34 21.75
CA ARG A 174 -11.51 44.70 21.87
C ARG A 174 -10.68 44.17 23.05
N ALA A 175 -9.83 43.21 22.72
CA ALA A 175 -8.40 43.07 23.10
C ALA A 175 -7.87 41.82 22.39
N VAL A 176 -6.73 41.71 21.69
CA VAL A 176 -5.61 42.59 21.34
C VAL A 176 -4.99 41.96 20.08
N VAL A 177 -4.68 42.81 19.10
CA VAL A 177 -3.76 42.54 17.99
C VAL A 177 -2.35 42.79 18.51
N ARG A 178 -1.41 41.81 18.43
CA ARG A 178 0.01 41.99 18.02
C ARG A 178 0.94 40.80 18.41
N LEU A 179 1.97 40.64 17.55
CA LEU A 179 3.24 39.89 17.67
C LEU A 179 3.17 38.35 17.49
N CYS A 180 4.02 37.68 16.70
CA CYS A 180 5.21 38.10 15.95
C CYS A 180 5.58 37.05 14.87
N CYS A 181 5.72 37.49 13.61
CA CYS A 181 6.62 36.87 12.63
C CYS A 181 7.89 37.73 12.58
N ALA A 182 9.05 37.16 12.91
CA ALA A 182 10.37 37.52 12.36
C ALA A 182 11.47 36.76 13.12
N ALA A 183 12.26 35.98 12.38
CA ALA A 183 13.73 35.91 12.45
C ALA A 183 14.23 34.49 12.11
N ALA A 184 14.37 34.22 10.80
CA ALA A 184 15.32 33.23 10.30
C ALA A 184 16.31 33.99 9.43
N GLY A 185 17.55 34.11 9.90
CA GLY A 185 18.66 34.69 9.13
C GLY A 185 19.73 35.31 10.00
N ALA A 186 20.73 34.52 10.41
CA ALA A 186 22.13 34.95 10.45
C ALA A 186 23.07 33.77 10.67
N LYS A 187 24.06 33.69 9.79
CA LYS A 187 25.28 32.89 9.81
C LYS A 187 26.28 33.63 10.72
N LEU A 188 27.05 32.91 11.55
CA LEU A 188 28.51 33.08 11.79
C LEU A 188 28.95 32.35 13.07
N GLU A 189 29.97 31.50 12.88
CA GLU A 189 31.18 31.29 13.70
C GLU A 189 31.10 31.19 15.23
N GLY A 190 31.70 30.11 15.76
CA GLY A 190 32.22 30.08 17.13
C GLY A 190 32.09 28.71 17.81
N THR A 191 33.16 27.91 17.77
CA THR A 191 33.38 26.81 18.71
C THR A 191 33.51 27.36 20.14
N PRO A 192 33.10 26.58 21.17
CA PRO A 192 34.15 25.94 21.97
C PRO A 192 33.84 24.50 22.41
N ARG A 193 34.94 23.78 22.65
CA ARG A 193 35.03 22.52 23.38
C ARG A 193 34.85 22.75 24.89
N CYS A 194 34.20 21.81 25.57
CA CYS A 194 34.44 21.34 26.96
C CYS A 194 33.85 19.91 27.01
N VAL A 195 34.63 18.81 27.08
CA VAL A 195 35.28 18.18 28.25
C VAL A 195 34.29 17.65 29.30
N ASP A 196 34.39 16.35 29.56
CA ASP A 196 33.64 15.51 30.50
C ASP A 196 33.34 16.11 31.88
N ALA A 197 32.18 15.76 32.47
CA ALA A 197 32.07 15.43 33.89
C ALA A 197 30.77 14.68 34.25
N ARG A 198 30.95 13.72 35.15
CA ARG A 198 30.03 12.74 35.73
C ARG A 198 28.84 13.31 36.54
N ALA A 199 27.82 12.44 36.62
CA ALA A 199 26.98 12.12 37.79
C ALA A 199 26.14 13.23 38.45
N CYS A 200 24.81 13.07 38.32
CA CYS A 200 23.86 13.50 39.34
C CYS A 200 22.81 12.39 39.55
N VAL A 201 22.93 11.70 40.68
CA VAL A 201 21.89 10.86 41.28
C VAL A 201 21.00 11.76 42.15
N PRO A 202 19.66 11.60 42.11
CA PRO A 202 18.84 11.93 43.26
C PRO A 202 18.45 10.66 44.03
N ARG A 203 18.79 10.72 45.32
CA ARG A 203 18.44 9.82 46.40
C ARG A 203 16.94 9.93 46.71
N GLY A 204 16.38 8.83 47.20
CA GLY A 204 14.94 8.60 47.34
C GLY A 204 14.23 9.31 48.50
N GLN A 205 12.90 9.23 48.41
CA GLN A 205 11.92 9.14 49.49
C GLN A 205 10.86 8.15 48.94
N GLY A 206 10.36 7.13 49.62
CA GLY A 206 10.04 7.02 51.03
C GLY A 206 8.56 6.63 51.13
N THR A 207 8.30 5.32 51.08
CA THR A 207 7.17 4.57 51.68
C THR A 207 5.71 5.05 51.50
N LYS A 208 4.85 4.13 51.03
CA LYS A 208 3.67 3.68 51.79
C LYS A 208 3.14 2.37 51.21
N GLY A 209 3.04 1.36 52.07
CA GLY A 209 2.57 0.03 51.75
C GLY A 209 1.05 -0.06 51.68
N THR A 210 0.58 -0.97 50.85
CA THR A 210 -0.79 -1.45 50.85
C THR A 210 -0.75 -2.98 50.83
N THR A 211 -1.23 -3.57 51.91
CA THR A 211 -1.44 -5.01 52.10
C THR A 211 -2.59 -5.50 51.20
N VAL A 212 -2.35 -6.52 50.38
CA VAL A 212 -3.37 -7.26 49.64
C VAL A 212 -3.54 -8.64 50.32
N PRO A 213 -4.77 -9.09 50.62
CA PRO A 213 -4.99 -10.37 51.28
C PRO A 213 -4.72 -11.56 50.35
N ALA A 214 -4.04 -12.55 50.91
CA ALA A 214 -3.75 -13.85 50.31
C ALA A 214 -5.01 -14.72 50.26
N SER A 215 -5.58 -14.90 49.07
CA SER A 215 -6.55 -15.96 48.75
C SER A 215 -6.66 -16.12 47.23
N ALA A 216 -5.57 -16.50 46.55
CA ALA A 216 -5.59 -16.88 45.13
C ALA A 216 -4.48 -17.88 44.73
N ALA A 217 -3.81 -18.52 45.68
CA ALA A 217 -2.69 -19.41 45.41
C ALA A 217 -3.08 -20.88 45.18
N ALA A 218 -4.37 -21.24 45.31
CA ALA A 218 -4.83 -22.63 45.19
C ALA A 218 -5.51 -22.98 43.84
N LEU A 219 -5.73 -22.00 42.95
CA LEU A 219 -6.30 -22.21 41.61
C LEU A 219 -5.29 -22.10 40.47
N LEU A 220 -4.05 -21.68 40.76
CA LEU A 220 -2.96 -21.57 39.79
C LEU A 220 -2.13 -22.84 39.63
N LEU A 221 -2.23 -23.80 40.55
CA LEU A 221 -1.50 -25.08 40.44
C LEU A 221 -2.24 -26.17 39.65
N SER A 222 -3.55 -26.02 39.40
CA SER A 222 -4.30 -27.01 38.63
C SER A 222 -4.29 -26.75 37.11
N ASN A 223 -3.83 -25.57 36.67
CA ASN A 223 -3.66 -25.23 35.25
C ASN A 223 -2.24 -25.48 34.72
N GLN A 224 -1.24 -25.67 35.60
CA GLN A 224 0.13 -25.96 35.15
C GLN A 224 0.34 -27.43 34.76
N LEU A 225 -0.43 -28.36 35.32
CA LEU A 225 -0.32 -29.80 34.99
C LEU A 225 -1.11 -30.22 33.73
N THR A 226 -1.97 -29.35 33.21
CA THR A 226 -2.63 -29.53 31.90
C THR A 226 -1.87 -28.82 30.78
N ALA A 227 -1.05 -27.82 31.11
CA ALA A 227 -0.21 -27.10 30.14
C ALA A 227 1.01 -27.93 29.68
N GLU A 228 1.62 -28.74 30.55
CA GLU A 228 2.76 -29.58 30.14
C GLU A 228 2.36 -30.82 29.32
N ARG A 229 1.07 -31.20 29.33
CA ARG A 229 0.56 -32.31 28.50
C ARG A 229 -0.06 -31.87 27.17
N ALA A 230 -0.28 -30.57 27.00
CA ALA A 230 -0.65 -29.94 25.73
C ALA A 230 0.57 -29.46 24.92
N LEU A 231 1.78 -29.62 25.44
CA LEU A 231 3.06 -29.34 24.77
C LEU A 231 3.74 -30.60 24.21
N ALA A 232 3.06 -31.75 24.25
CA ALA A 232 3.55 -33.01 23.70
C ALA A 232 2.82 -33.47 22.43
N ASP A 233 1.77 -32.75 22.01
CA ASP A 233 1.30 -32.72 20.62
C ASP A 233 1.86 -31.42 20.03
N GLU A 234 3.14 -31.46 19.62
CA GLU A 234 3.57 -30.59 18.54
C GLU A 234 2.57 -30.87 17.41
N PRO A 235 1.77 -29.89 16.94
CA PRO A 235 0.97 -30.13 15.76
C PRO A 235 1.96 -30.63 14.72
N ASP A 236 1.68 -31.81 14.16
CA ASP A 236 2.35 -32.29 12.97
C ASP A 236 2.15 -31.14 11.97
N PHE A 237 3.14 -30.25 11.87
CA PHE A 237 3.15 -29.14 10.93
C PHE A 237 3.29 -29.84 9.60
N GLU A 238 2.15 -30.33 9.07
CA GLU A 238 2.04 -30.72 7.70
C GLU A 238 2.63 -29.55 6.92
N THR A 239 3.76 -29.88 6.32
CA THR A 239 4.84 -29.08 5.73
C THR A 239 4.38 -28.08 4.66
N GLU A 240 3.38 -27.25 4.96
CA GLU A 240 2.72 -26.37 4.02
C GLU A 240 2.71 -24.94 4.57
N LEU A 241 3.21 -24.00 3.76
CA LEU A 241 3.26 -22.59 4.13
C LEU A 241 1.84 -22.04 4.36
N PRO A 242 1.64 -21.10 5.30
CA PRO A 242 0.34 -20.49 5.51
C PRO A 242 -0.24 -19.88 4.22
N PRO A 243 -1.58 -19.91 4.02
CA PRO A 243 -2.20 -19.40 2.79
C PRO A 243 -1.84 -17.95 2.45
N LEU A 244 -1.67 -17.09 3.48
CA LEU A 244 -1.24 -15.70 3.30
C LEU A 244 0.17 -15.60 2.71
N VAL A 245 1.09 -16.45 3.17
CA VAL A 245 2.46 -16.55 2.65
C VAL A 245 2.44 -16.99 1.20
N THR A 246 1.71 -18.06 0.89
CA THR A 246 1.57 -18.57 -0.48
C THR A 246 1.00 -17.51 -1.42
N LYS A 247 0.02 -16.72 -0.96
CA LYS A 247 -0.55 -15.59 -1.71
C LYS A 247 0.48 -14.48 -1.94
N ALA A 248 1.30 -14.15 -0.93
CA ALA A 248 2.36 -13.16 -1.06
C ALA A 248 3.44 -13.61 -2.06
N LEU A 249 3.89 -14.87 -1.97
CA LEU A 249 4.84 -15.47 -2.91
C LEU A 249 4.32 -15.38 -4.35
N ALA A 250 3.08 -15.83 -4.59
CA ALA A 250 2.45 -15.77 -5.91
C ALA A 250 2.36 -14.34 -6.47
N ARG A 251 2.10 -13.35 -5.60
CA ARG A 251 1.98 -11.95 -6.00
C ARG A 251 3.31 -11.29 -6.33
N TYR A 252 4.33 -11.50 -5.50
CA TYR A 252 5.55 -10.68 -5.53
C TYR A 252 6.75 -11.37 -6.16
N VAL A 253 6.85 -12.70 -6.15
CA VAL A 253 7.95 -13.41 -6.82
C VAL A 253 8.04 -13.07 -8.31
N PRO A 254 6.92 -13.04 -9.07
CA PRO A 254 6.98 -12.67 -10.48
C PRO A 254 7.50 -11.25 -10.73
N LEU A 255 7.18 -10.32 -9.84
CA LEU A 255 7.70 -8.95 -9.90
C LEU A 255 9.22 -8.92 -9.69
N VAL A 256 9.70 -9.59 -8.64
CA VAL A 256 11.15 -9.63 -8.32
C VAL A 256 11.93 -10.37 -9.41
N SER A 257 11.40 -11.46 -9.96
CA SER A 257 12.03 -12.20 -11.07
C SER A 257 12.17 -11.34 -12.32
N PHE A 258 11.10 -10.65 -12.73
CA PHE A 258 11.15 -9.73 -13.87
C PHE A 258 12.10 -8.54 -13.63
N ALA A 259 12.17 -8.05 -12.39
CA ALA A 259 13.14 -7.03 -11.99
C ALA A 259 14.59 -7.54 -12.08
N GLY A 260 14.85 -8.80 -11.68
CA GLY A 260 16.15 -9.45 -11.86
C GLY A 260 16.62 -9.50 -13.32
N ASP A 261 15.71 -9.80 -14.26
CA ASP A 261 16.04 -9.77 -15.68
C ASP A 261 16.35 -8.35 -16.20
N TYR A 262 15.62 -7.35 -15.71
CA TYR A 262 15.97 -5.95 -15.98
C TYR A 262 17.37 -5.59 -15.44
N TYR A 263 17.71 -6.06 -14.24
CA TYR A 263 19.02 -5.86 -13.62
C TYR A 263 20.15 -6.40 -14.51
N LEU A 264 19.95 -7.60 -15.06
CA LEU A 264 20.91 -8.26 -15.93
C LEU A 264 20.97 -7.64 -17.34
N PHE A 265 19.82 -7.44 -18.01
CA PHE A 265 19.80 -7.11 -19.43
C PHE A 265 19.86 -5.61 -19.74
N GLU A 266 19.36 -4.74 -18.86
CA GLU A 266 19.33 -3.29 -19.10
C GLU A 266 20.27 -2.54 -18.16
N MET A 267 20.21 -2.85 -16.86
CA MET A 267 21.01 -2.11 -15.88
C MET A 267 22.51 -2.36 -16.06
N LYS A 268 22.93 -3.62 -16.26
CA LYS A 268 24.32 -3.96 -16.60
C LYS A 268 24.82 -3.18 -17.81
N SER A 269 24.06 -3.19 -18.91
CA SER A 269 24.43 -2.48 -20.15
C SER A 269 24.52 -0.97 -19.91
N ALA A 270 23.66 -0.40 -19.06
CA ALA A 270 23.73 1.01 -18.71
C ALA A 270 24.94 1.34 -17.81
N VAL A 271 25.37 0.41 -16.95
CA VAL A 271 26.58 0.57 -16.13
C VAL A 271 27.85 0.50 -16.97
N GLU A 272 27.90 -0.45 -17.92
CA GLU A 272 29.04 -0.65 -18.83
C GLU A 272 29.22 0.48 -19.85
N ASN A 273 28.16 1.23 -20.14
CA ASN A 273 28.18 2.34 -21.09
C ASN A 273 28.01 3.67 -20.33
N PRO A 274 29.10 4.40 -20.06
CA PRO A 274 29.03 5.64 -19.30
C PRO A 274 28.03 6.67 -19.83
N GLU A 275 27.72 6.64 -21.13
CA GLU A 275 26.77 7.57 -21.78
C GLU A 275 25.34 7.40 -21.26
N ASN A 276 25.03 6.22 -20.72
CA ASN A 276 23.72 5.87 -20.17
C ASN A 276 23.62 6.10 -18.66
N TRP A 277 24.65 6.64 -18.00
CA TRP A 277 24.65 6.86 -16.55
C TRP A 277 23.59 7.85 -16.08
N SER A 278 23.11 8.76 -16.93
CA SER A 278 21.96 9.62 -16.63
C SER A 278 20.67 8.81 -16.45
N VAL A 279 20.45 7.82 -17.32
CA VAL A 279 19.29 6.92 -17.26
C VAL A 279 19.29 6.10 -15.97
N LEU A 280 20.46 5.61 -15.55
CA LEU A 280 20.62 4.91 -14.26
C LEU A 280 20.24 5.80 -13.08
N GLN A 281 20.66 7.06 -13.09
CA GLN A 281 20.34 7.98 -12.01
C GLN A 281 18.84 8.25 -11.91
N GLU A 282 18.15 8.41 -13.05
CA GLU A 282 16.69 8.60 -13.07
C GLU A 282 15.94 7.39 -12.52
N GLN A 283 16.51 6.19 -12.67
CA GLN A 283 15.90 4.95 -12.19
C GLN A 283 16.05 4.75 -10.68
N VAL A 284 17.16 5.24 -10.10
CA VAL A 284 17.45 5.11 -8.66
C VAL A 284 16.91 6.28 -7.84
N LYS A 285 16.95 7.51 -8.39
CA LYS A 285 16.54 8.72 -7.66
C LYS A 285 15.03 8.73 -7.39
N MET A 286 14.67 8.98 -6.14
CA MET A 286 13.35 9.48 -5.77
C MET A 286 13.28 10.97 -6.16
N PRO A 287 12.29 11.42 -6.93
CA PRO A 287 12.14 12.83 -7.29
C PRO A 287 11.95 13.66 -6.01
N ALA A 288 12.88 14.58 -5.75
CA ALA A 288 12.90 15.43 -4.55
C ALA A 288 11.78 16.48 -4.51
N THR A 289 11.02 16.65 -5.58
CA THR A 289 9.93 17.61 -5.67
C THR A 289 8.69 17.08 -4.97
N GLY A 290 8.26 17.73 -3.88
CA GLY A 290 7.06 17.41 -3.07
C GLY A 290 5.70 17.51 -3.77
N ARG A 291 5.62 17.28 -5.08
CA ARG A 291 4.38 17.03 -5.82
C ARG A 291 4.35 15.54 -6.11
N VAL A 292 3.52 14.79 -5.36
CA VAL A 292 3.23 13.34 -5.53
C VAL A 292 4.47 12.58 -6.06
N ALA A 293 5.43 12.32 -5.18
CA ALA A 293 6.72 11.76 -5.55
C ALA A 293 6.51 10.48 -6.39
N ALA A 294 6.88 10.54 -7.68
CA ALA A 294 6.90 9.34 -8.49
C ALA A 294 7.89 8.36 -7.85
N VAL A 295 7.39 7.20 -7.41
CA VAL A 295 8.21 6.16 -6.81
C VAL A 295 9.32 5.80 -7.79
N SER A 296 10.58 5.76 -7.33
CA SER A 296 11.70 5.39 -8.21
C SER A 296 11.49 3.99 -8.77
N ARG A 297 12.10 3.68 -9.91
CA ARG A 297 11.96 2.34 -10.50
C ARG A 297 12.47 1.28 -9.52
N MET A 298 13.56 1.55 -8.82
CA MET A 298 14.12 0.64 -7.81
C MET A 298 13.13 0.37 -6.67
N GLU A 299 12.47 1.40 -6.15
CA GLU A 299 11.50 1.24 -5.07
C GLU A 299 10.25 0.49 -5.56
N ARG A 300 9.77 0.77 -6.77
CA ARG A 300 8.58 0.12 -7.34
C ARG A 300 8.81 -1.34 -7.75
N ASP A 301 9.93 -1.62 -8.42
CA ASP A 301 10.17 -2.92 -9.05
C ASP A 301 10.97 -3.88 -8.13
N PHE A 302 11.78 -3.37 -7.20
CA PHE A 302 12.60 -4.18 -6.28
C PHE A 302 12.19 -4.00 -4.81
N TYR A 303 12.42 -2.82 -4.22
CA TYR A 303 12.39 -2.68 -2.77
C TYR A 303 10.99 -2.90 -2.18
N GLY A 304 9.95 -2.35 -2.80
CA GLY A 304 8.56 -2.55 -2.38
C GLY A 304 8.20 -4.04 -2.34
N PRO A 305 8.26 -4.76 -3.47
CA PRO A 305 7.99 -6.20 -3.51
C PRO A 305 8.85 -7.03 -2.56
N MET A 306 10.15 -6.72 -2.44
CA MET A 306 11.06 -7.45 -1.55
C MET A 306 10.70 -7.23 -0.07
N ARG A 307 10.40 -5.99 0.34
CA ARG A 307 9.98 -5.70 1.72
C ARG A 307 8.61 -6.31 2.04
N SER A 308 7.68 -6.29 1.10
CA SER A 308 6.37 -6.95 1.27
C SER A 308 6.51 -8.47 1.45
N LEU A 309 7.37 -9.12 0.66
CA LEU A 309 7.68 -10.53 0.84
C LEU A 309 8.36 -10.81 2.17
N ALA A 310 9.36 -10.01 2.55
CA ALA A 310 10.07 -10.16 3.80
C ALA A 310 9.12 -10.03 5.00
N SER A 311 8.22 -9.05 4.99
CA SER A 311 7.21 -8.86 6.04
C SER A 311 6.21 -10.00 6.09
N ALA A 312 5.82 -10.58 4.95
CA ALA A 312 4.90 -11.72 4.93
C ALA A 312 5.55 -13.00 5.47
N LEU A 313 6.89 -13.05 5.49
CA LEU A 313 7.71 -14.19 5.91
C LEU A 313 8.44 -13.94 7.23
N ASP A 314 8.02 -12.96 8.05
CA ASP A 314 8.72 -12.57 9.28
C ASP A 314 8.93 -13.78 10.22
N ASP A 315 7.85 -14.55 10.44
CA ASP A 315 7.86 -15.78 11.25
C ASP A 315 8.67 -16.95 10.64
N PHE A 316 9.11 -16.81 9.39
CA PHE A 316 9.83 -17.85 8.62
C PHE A 316 11.26 -17.45 8.27
N GLY A 317 11.83 -16.45 8.95
CA GLY A 317 13.19 -15.95 8.63
C GLY A 317 13.19 -14.77 7.66
N GLY A 318 12.13 -13.94 7.68
CA GLY A 318 12.04 -12.70 6.92
C GLY A 318 13.18 -11.72 7.21
N GLU A 319 13.85 -11.83 8.36
CA GLU A 319 15.03 -11.04 8.73
C GLU A 319 16.19 -11.16 7.73
N ASP A 320 16.46 -12.35 7.19
CA ASP A 320 17.49 -12.57 6.18
C ASP A 320 17.13 -11.84 4.87
N LEU A 321 15.84 -11.82 4.52
CA LEU A 321 15.31 -11.12 3.36
C LEU A 321 15.41 -9.60 3.53
N VAL A 322 15.10 -9.08 4.72
CA VAL A 322 15.28 -7.66 5.06
C VAL A 322 16.77 -7.28 4.94
N ALA A 323 17.67 -8.09 5.52
CA ALA A 323 19.11 -7.82 5.47
C ALA A 323 19.65 -7.79 4.03
N ALA A 324 19.22 -8.72 3.18
CA ALA A 324 19.58 -8.72 1.76
C ALA A 324 19.00 -7.51 1.01
N THR A 325 17.79 -7.08 1.34
CA THR A 325 17.16 -5.88 0.77
C THR A 325 17.95 -4.61 1.13
N VAL A 326 18.36 -4.46 2.39
CA VAL A 326 19.19 -3.33 2.84
C VAL A 326 20.55 -3.31 2.13
N LYS A 327 21.18 -4.47 1.90
CA LYS A 327 22.43 -4.56 1.13
C LYS A 327 22.24 -4.10 -0.31
N LEU A 328 21.14 -4.49 -0.95
CA LEU A 328 20.81 -4.04 -2.30
C LEU A 328 20.60 -2.52 -2.35
N GLU A 329 19.81 -1.96 -1.43
CA GLU A 329 19.58 -0.52 -1.33
C GLU A 329 20.89 0.27 -1.18
N ALA A 330 21.79 -0.20 -0.31
CA ALA A 330 23.10 0.41 -0.10
C ALA A 330 23.96 0.37 -1.37
N ALA A 331 24.01 -0.76 -2.07
CA ALA A 331 24.75 -0.91 -3.32
C ALA A 331 24.21 0.03 -4.42
N MET A 332 22.89 0.12 -4.55
CA MET A 332 22.24 0.98 -5.54
C MET A 332 22.39 2.48 -5.24
N ALA A 333 22.33 2.86 -3.95
CA ALA A 333 22.60 4.23 -3.52
C ALA A 333 24.05 4.62 -3.84
N ALA A 334 25.02 3.75 -3.55
CA ALA A 334 26.42 3.97 -3.89
C ALA A 334 26.63 4.06 -5.42
N LEU A 335 25.98 3.19 -6.20
CA LEU A 335 26.03 3.24 -7.66
C LEU A 335 25.45 4.54 -8.22
N ALA A 336 24.35 5.05 -7.65
CA ALA A 336 23.77 6.33 -8.05
C ALA A 336 24.70 7.51 -7.74
N VAL A 337 25.43 7.48 -6.62
CA VAL A 337 26.44 8.49 -6.28
C VAL A 337 27.62 8.44 -7.26
N GLU A 338 28.13 7.24 -7.55
CA GLU A 338 29.25 7.05 -8.48
C GLU A 338 28.91 7.56 -9.89
N THR A 339 27.72 7.19 -10.37
CA THR A 339 27.24 7.57 -11.71
C THR A 339 26.83 9.04 -11.83
N ALA A 340 26.50 9.71 -10.72
CA ALA A 340 26.19 11.15 -10.67
C ALA A 340 27.36 12.05 -11.07
N GLY A 341 28.60 11.61 -10.86
CA GLY A 341 29.81 12.40 -11.09
C GLY A 341 29.95 12.96 -12.51
N ARG A 342 29.39 12.29 -13.52
CA ARG A 342 29.46 12.71 -14.93
C ARG A 342 28.55 13.91 -15.25
N SER A 343 27.31 13.91 -14.78
CA SER A 343 26.31 14.91 -15.17
C SER A 343 26.64 16.32 -14.68
N GLN A 344 27.42 16.45 -13.61
CA GLN A 344 27.67 17.74 -12.96
C GLN A 344 29.01 18.38 -13.34
N ARG A 345 30.00 17.61 -13.82
CA ARG A 345 31.39 18.10 -13.91
C ARG A 345 31.90 18.36 -15.31
N GLY A 346 31.18 17.98 -16.37
CA GLY A 346 31.60 18.18 -17.76
C GLY A 346 32.92 17.49 -18.15
N GLY A 347 33.57 16.78 -17.23
CA GLY A 347 34.74 15.94 -17.47
C GLY A 347 34.35 14.53 -17.89
N GLY A 348 35.17 13.90 -18.73
CA GLY A 348 34.99 12.51 -19.12
C GLY A 348 35.05 11.56 -17.92
N THR A 349 34.39 10.41 -18.02
CA THR A 349 34.45 9.35 -17.03
C THR A 349 35.86 8.75 -16.99
N THR A 350 36.42 8.55 -15.80
CA THR A 350 37.73 7.88 -15.64
C THR A 350 37.56 6.36 -15.55
N ALA A 351 38.58 5.61 -15.99
CA ALA A 351 38.56 4.14 -15.90
C ALA A 351 38.33 3.61 -14.47
N ALA A 352 38.84 4.34 -13.46
CA ALA A 352 38.62 3.99 -12.06
C ALA A 352 37.14 4.09 -11.64
N GLN A 353 36.42 5.10 -12.15
CA GLN A 353 34.99 5.25 -11.89
C GLN A 353 34.17 4.18 -12.61
N GLU A 354 34.54 3.83 -13.84
CA GLU A 354 33.91 2.72 -14.56
C GLU A 354 34.09 1.39 -13.84
N GLN A 355 35.31 1.10 -13.38
CA GLN A 355 35.58 -0.09 -12.58
C GLN A 355 34.79 -0.08 -11.26
N ARG A 356 34.71 1.08 -10.59
CA ARG A 356 33.94 1.22 -9.36
C ARG A 356 32.44 1.00 -9.59
N ALA A 357 31.89 1.54 -10.67
CA ALA A 357 30.49 1.34 -11.04
C ALA A 357 30.19 -0.14 -11.34
N ARG A 358 31.08 -0.84 -12.05
CA ARG A 358 30.97 -2.29 -12.28
C ARG A 358 30.99 -3.08 -10.97
N GLN A 359 31.88 -2.72 -10.04
CA GLN A 359 31.94 -3.37 -8.73
C GLN A 359 30.64 -3.15 -7.93
N LEU A 360 30.10 -1.93 -7.92
CA LEU A 360 28.85 -1.62 -7.20
C LEU A 360 27.64 -2.33 -7.81
N TRP A 361 27.62 -2.51 -9.14
CA TRP A 361 26.63 -3.36 -9.79
C TRP A 361 26.77 -4.84 -9.38
N GLU A 362 28.00 -5.34 -9.26
CA GLU A 362 28.27 -6.71 -8.81
C GLU A 362 27.87 -6.91 -7.33
N ASP A 363 28.11 -5.92 -6.47
CA ASP A 363 27.68 -5.92 -5.07
C ASP A 363 26.14 -6.00 -4.96
N GLY A 364 25.42 -5.26 -5.82
CA GLY A 364 23.96 -5.35 -5.90
C GLY A 364 23.47 -6.70 -6.43
N ARG A 365 24.17 -7.28 -7.42
CA ARG A 365 23.89 -8.64 -7.92
C ARG A 365 24.04 -9.68 -6.80
N SER A 366 25.12 -9.57 -6.02
CA SER A 366 25.37 -10.44 -4.87
C SER A 366 24.28 -10.33 -3.80
N ALA A 367 23.77 -9.13 -3.55
CA ALA A 367 22.65 -8.90 -2.64
C ALA A 367 21.34 -9.55 -3.14
N LEU A 368 21.01 -9.42 -4.44
CA LEU A 368 19.86 -10.10 -5.06
C LEU A 368 19.98 -11.62 -4.95
N ASN A 369 21.16 -12.16 -5.19
CA ASN A 369 21.39 -13.61 -5.09
C ASN A 369 21.32 -14.12 -3.65
N SER A 370 21.75 -13.30 -2.68
CA SER A 370 21.56 -13.59 -1.26
C SER A 370 20.07 -13.63 -0.90
N TYR A 371 19.28 -12.67 -1.39
CA TYR A 371 17.84 -12.63 -1.21
C TYR A 371 17.15 -13.88 -1.81
N ALA A 372 17.48 -14.23 -3.06
CA ALA A 372 16.94 -15.41 -3.73
C ALA A 372 17.30 -16.71 -2.98
N SER A 373 18.53 -16.83 -2.51
CA SER A 373 18.98 -17.99 -1.74
C SER A 373 18.23 -18.14 -0.42
N SER A 374 18.00 -17.05 0.31
CA SER A 374 17.20 -17.08 1.54
C SER A 374 15.74 -17.41 1.25
N LEU A 375 15.15 -16.82 0.21
CA LEU A 375 13.75 -17.10 -0.17
C LEU A 375 13.55 -18.56 -0.58
N ASN A 376 14.46 -19.12 -1.39
CA ASN A 376 14.40 -20.52 -1.82
C ASN A 376 14.56 -21.48 -0.63
N ARG A 377 15.39 -21.12 0.36
CA ARG A 377 15.51 -21.90 1.60
C ARG A 377 14.19 -21.96 2.36
N ILE A 378 13.53 -20.81 2.55
CA ILE A 378 12.22 -20.71 3.23
C ILE A 378 11.16 -21.52 2.45
N TRP A 379 11.13 -21.36 1.12
CA TRP A 379 10.23 -22.12 0.24
C TRP A 379 10.41 -23.64 0.39
N GLN A 380 11.64 -24.12 0.40
CA GLN A 380 11.97 -25.54 0.52
C GLN A 380 11.66 -26.09 1.92
N GLN A 381 11.87 -25.28 2.97
CA GLN A 381 11.49 -25.64 4.34
C GLN A 381 9.97 -25.80 4.47
N GLY A 382 9.20 -24.99 3.75
CA GLY A 382 7.75 -25.08 3.66
C GLY A 382 7.24 -26.12 2.63
N GLY A 383 8.04 -27.15 2.32
CA GLY A 383 7.65 -28.26 1.43
C GLY A 383 7.68 -27.94 -0.08
N GLY A 384 8.07 -26.73 -0.44
CA GLY A 384 8.21 -26.28 -1.82
C GLY A 384 9.29 -27.05 -2.58
N ARG A 385 9.03 -27.37 -3.86
CA ARG A 385 10.03 -28.01 -4.74
C ARG A 385 10.75 -26.97 -5.59
N GLY A 386 12.05 -27.16 -5.75
CA GLY A 386 12.90 -26.32 -6.61
C GLY A 386 13.14 -24.92 -6.05
N ASP A 387 13.61 -24.03 -6.91
CA ASP A 387 13.83 -22.62 -6.61
C ASP A 387 12.62 -21.80 -7.05
N VAL A 388 12.07 -21.00 -6.14
CA VAL A 388 10.96 -20.10 -6.43
C VAL A 388 11.46 -18.81 -7.09
N LEU A 389 12.70 -18.42 -6.80
CA LEU A 389 13.36 -17.26 -7.40
C LEU A 389 14.75 -17.65 -7.91
N ALA A 390 14.99 -17.48 -9.21
CA ALA A 390 16.28 -17.75 -9.83
C ALA A 390 17.33 -16.72 -9.38
N ALA A 391 18.59 -17.15 -9.30
CA ALA A 391 19.70 -16.24 -9.10
C ALA A 391 19.94 -15.38 -10.35
N VAL A 392 20.39 -14.14 -10.15
CA VAL A 392 20.81 -13.26 -11.23
C VAL A 392 22.23 -13.63 -11.65
N ALA A 393 22.36 -14.17 -12.87
CA ALA A 393 23.64 -14.55 -13.47
C ALA A 393 24.59 -13.34 -13.64
N ALA A 394 25.90 -13.58 -13.58
CA ALA A 394 26.91 -12.54 -13.84
C ALA A 394 26.97 -12.17 -15.33
N GLU A 395 26.86 -13.18 -16.18
CA GLU A 395 26.74 -13.07 -17.63
C GLU A 395 25.51 -13.84 -18.06
N PRO A 396 24.80 -13.41 -19.11
CA PRO A 396 23.69 -14.18 -19.62
C PRO A 396 24.26 -15.47 -20.24
N ALA A 397 23.78 -16.64 -19.80
CA ALA A 397 24.24 -17.95 -20.27
C ALA A 397 24.14 -18.08 -21.81
N GLY A 398 24.83 -19.04 -22.45
CA GLY A 398 25.01 -19.11 -23.92
C GLY A 398 23.75 -18.90 -24.80
N ASP A 399 22.55 -19.25 -24.32
CA ASP A 399 21.26 -18.93 -24.93
C ASP A 399 20.63 -17.61 -24.43
N ALA A 400 21.47 -16.64 -24.05
CA ALA A 400 21.15 -15.30 -23.60
C ALA A 400 20.11 -14.62 -24.49
N SER A 401 20.15 -14.95 -25.79
CA SER A 401 19.22 -14.48 -26.78
C SER A 401 17.77 -14.86 -26.46
N SER A 402 17.49 -16.03 -25.90
CA SER A 402 16.13 -16.51 -25.62
C SER A 402 15.53 -15.83 -24.38
N ALA A 403 16.28 -15.81 -23.27
CA ALA A 403 15.91 -15.11 -22.04
C ALA A 403 15.70 -13.61 -22.30
N ARG A 404 16.66 -12.96 -22.99
CA ARG A 404 16.55 -11.55 -23.36
C ARG A 404 15.38 -11.29 -24.31
N ARG A 405 15.10 -12.17 -25.28
CA ARG A 405 13.94 -12.04 -26.18
C ARG A 405 12.62 -12.12 -25.40
N ARG A 406 12.52 -13.05 -24.44
CA ARG A 406 11.35 -13.15 -23.54
C ARG A 406 11.20 -11.88 -22.72
N TYR A 407 12.26 -11.43 -22.05
CA TYR A 407 12.25 -10.18 -21.30
C TYR A 407 11.76 -8.99 -22.15
N ILE A 408 12.29 -8.82 -23.36
CA ILE A 408 11.89 -7.73 -24.28
C ILE A 408 10.42 -7.87 -24.72
N ALA A 409 9.96 -9.09 -25.02
CA ALA A 409 8.57 -9.34 -25.39
C ALA A 409 7.61 -8.96 -24.25
N TYR A 410 7.91 -9.44 -23.04
CA TYR A 410 7.12 -9.16 -21.86
C TYR A 410 7.15 -7.69 -21.46
N LYS A 411 8.30 -7.02 -21.54
CA LYS A 411 8.41 -5.58 -21.33
C LYS A 411 7.45 -4.81 -22.25
N LYS A 412 7.35 -5.20 -23.53
CA LYS A 412 6.42 -4.58 -24.49
C LYS A 412 4.96 -4.84 -24.13
N GLU A 413 4.62 -6.06 -23.68
CA GLU A 413 3.26 -6.39 -23.25
C GLU A 413 2.88 -5.66 -21.97
N LEU A 414 3.78 -5.59 -20.99
CA LEU A 414 3.59 -4.86 -19.74
C LEU A 414 3.39 -3.36 -20.02
N ALA A 415 4.18 -2.78 -20.93
CA ALA A 415 4.00 -1.39 -21.34
C ALA A 415 2.62 -1.15 -21.99
N LYS A 416 2.14 -2.09 -22.82
CA LYS A 416 0.78 -2.03 -23.37
C LYS A 416 -0.28 -2.17 -22.27
N CYS A 417 -0.05 -3.01 -21.27
CA CYS A 417 -0.95 -3.16 -20.12
C CYS A 417 -1.10 -1.85 -19.35
N GLN A 418 0.04 -1.22 -19.03
CA GLN A 418 0.10 0.06 -18.32
C GLN A 418 -0.50 1.23 -19.13
N GLN A 419 -0.31 1.25 -20.45
CA GLN A 419 -0.83 2.31 -21.32
C GLN A 419 -2.29 2.10 -21.72
N GLY A 420 -2.75 0.85 -21.79
CA GLY A 420 -4.08 0.48 -22.27
C GLY A 420 -5.18 0.52 -21.22
N GLY A 421 -4.87 0.84 -19.96
CA GLY A 421 -5.84 0.77 -18.86
C GLY A 421 -6.37 -0.66 -18.61
N LEU A 422 -5.62 -1.67 -19.07
CA LEU A 422 -5.92 -3.06 -18.75
C LEU A 422 -5.78 -3.20 -17.23
N GLY A 423 -6.84 -3.65 -16.56
CA GLY A 423 -6.91 -3.67 -15.10
C GLY A 423 -5.72 -4.42 -14.47
N VAL A 424 -5.41 -4.11 -13.21
CA VAL A 424 -4.25 -4.65 -12.46
C VAL A 424 -4.10 -6.17 -12.60
N ASN A 425 -5.23 -6.89 -12.62
CA ASN A 425 -5.29 -8.35 -12.77
C ASN A 425 -4.74 -8.86 -14.11
N VAL A 426 -4.88 -8.11 -15.19
CA VAL A 426 -4.32 -8.49 -16.51
C VAL A 426 -2.81 -8.38 -16.48
N CYS A 427 -2.27 -7.33 -15.87
CA CYS A 427 -0.82 -7.15 -15.76
C CYS A 427 -0.20 -8.20 -14.83
N GLN A 428 -0.91 -8.62 -13.77
CA GLN A 428 -0.47 -9.68 -12.88
C GLN A 428 -0.44 -11.05 -13.59
N ASN A 429 -1.48 -11.40 -14.34
CA ASN A 429 -1.50 -12.63 -15.14
C ASN A 429 -0.35 -12.70 -16.17
N LEU A 430 0.08 -11.56 -16.72
CA LEU A 430 1.25 -11.52 -17.59
C LEU A 430 2.52 -11.87 -16.82
N LEU A 431 2.69 -11.35 -15.60
CA LEU A 431 3.86 -11.66 -14.78
C LEU A 431 3.88 -13.13 -14.34
N GLU A 432 2.74 -13.71 -14.00
CA GLU A 432 2.66 -15.14 -13.66
C GLU A 432 3.06 -16.04 -14.84
N ARG A 433 2.65 -15.68 -16.06
CA ARG A 433 3.09 -16.38 -17.29
C ARG A 433 4.58 -16.21 -17.55
N TYR A 434 5.16 -15.06 -17.17
CA TYR A 434 6.58 -14.82 -17.28
C TYR A 434 7.38 -15.82 -16.46
N THR A 435 7.02 -16.00 -15.18
CA THR A 435 7.67 -16.93 -14.28
C THR A 435 7.45 -18.38 -14.66
N ALA A 436 6.23 -18.75 -15.07
CA ALA A 436 5.90 -20.11 -15.47
C ALA A 436 6.68 -20.56 -16.72
N GLY A 437 7.08 -19.62 -17.58
CA GLY A 437 7.92 -19.88 -18.74
C GLY A 437 9.38 -20.21 -18.40
N GLY A 438 9.77 -20.23 -17.12
CA GLY A 438 11.15 -20.42 -16.67
C GLY A 438 11.98 -19.17 -16.96
N GLY A 439 11.89 -18.16 -16.08
CA GLY A 439 12.71 -16.94 -16.10
C GLY A 439 14.21 -17.25 -16.29
N ALA A 440 15.02 -16.25 -16.65
CA ALA A 440 16.43 -16.52 -16.95
C ALA A 440 17.14 -17.19 -15.75
N PRO A 441 17.83 -18.33 -15.95
CA PRO A 441 18.72 -18.90 -14.95
C PRO A 441 20.04 -18.13 -14.82
#